data_AF-A0A5B1L8A0-F1
#
_entry.id   AF-A0A5B1L8A0-F1
#
_cell.length_a   1.000
_cell.length_b   1.000
_cell.length_c   1.000
_cell.angle_alpha   90.00
_cell.angle_beta   90.00
_cell.angle_gamma   90.00
#
_symmetry.space_group_name_H-M   'P 1'
#
loop_
_entity.id
_entity.type
_entity.pdbx_description
1 polymer ?
#
loop_
_entity_poly.entity_id
_entity_poly.type
_entity_poly.pdbx_seq_one_letter_code
_entity_poly.pdbx_strand_id
1 'polypeptide(L)'
;MTEKLKNLMDEVTGMVDQDFVSPDLDAITSAGDRAVRRRRVLTGAVGLAVVAVIATGTVLLAGSDRDDKADFSDTTFRTDAPLWTEGSVLHTPDRTYDLGVDVISMTRTEDDIAYIGDDYGVYVFDGTSSERIGTAADLDGALTMLIGDSDGTRVGWIEDHEGQLDFVVRDISTGAMFVDSVHVDPDGEEPLDTGLLLAIDGSTVYRVDARGTTVVDVVTGETKTLGDKNEPVLVIDAEEGTTVTWVETPSGGDLGTDVIGPDGGTLLGYREIGTVGALSPDARWAAGIDAPIVWDVRSGRQVGLDVGTTSDAVGYEWLDNETLMVITEVQDDLGGAGGDDHIGLARCVVPSGECTDIATVAISEDNRVALPSFGLLPLFTFGGEDSASMTSEEASAEAPVESSTERPE
;
A
#
# COMPACT_ATOMS: atom_id res chain seq x y z
N MET A 1 -1.01 50.12 -4.56
CA MET A 1 -1.18 48.67 -4.31
C MET A 1 -2.51 48.28 -4.96
N THR A 2 -2.56 48.11 -6.30
CA THR A 2 -3.85 47.87 -6.99
C THR A 2 -3.76 47.39 -8.46
N GLU A 3 -2.64 47.57 -9.18
CA GLU A 3 -2.57 47.11 -10.59
C GLU A 3 -2.20 45.63 -10.75
N LYS A 4 -1.35 45.09 -9.86
CA LYS A 4 -0.89 43.70 -9.95
C LYS A 4 -2.00 42.67 -9.66
N LEU A 5 -2.97 43.04 -8.81
CA LEU A 5 -4.13 42.21 -8.50
C LEU A 5 -5.16 42.23 -9.63
N LYS A 6 -5.32 43.37 -10.30
CA LYS A 6 -6.25 43.51 -11.43
C LYS A 6 -5.78 42.72 -12.66
N ASN A 7 -4.47 42.75 -12.95
CA ASN A 7 -3.92 41.96 -14.04
C ASN A 7 -4.05 40.45 -13.79
N LEU A 8 -3.91 40.00 -12.54
CA LEU A 8 -4.13 38.60 -12.18
C LEU A 8 -5.59 38.17 -12.32
N MET A 9 -6.55 39.04 -11.99
CA MET A 9 -7.97 38.71 -12.19
C MET A 9 -8.34 38.71 -13.68
N ASP A 10 -7.86 39.66 -14.48
CA ASP A 10 -8.14 39.69 -15.93
C ASP A 10 -7.48 38.50 -16.67
N GLU A 11 -6.33 38.02 -16.19
CA GLU A 11 -5.63 36.83 -16.71
C GLU A 11 -6.37 35.53 -16.36
N VAL A 12 -6.89 35.40 -15.13
CA VAL A 12 -7.70 34.25 -14.71
C VAL A 12 -9.05 34.22 -15.44
N THR A 13 -9.67 35.38 -15.67
CA THR A 13 -10.97 35.43 -16.39
C THR A 13 -10.83 35.09 -17.87
N GLY A 14 -9.65 35.33 -18.47
CA GLY A 14 -9.33 34.92 -19.85
C GLY A 14 -9.08 33.42 -20.03
N MET A 15 -8.84 32.66 -18.96
CA MET A 15 -8.64 31.21 -19.00
C MET A 15 -9.94 30.41 -18.87
N VAL A 16 -11.07 31.05 -18.52
CA VAL A 16 -12.37 30.37 -18.31
C VAL A 16 -13.16 30.17 -19.61
N ASP A 17 -12.65 30.63 -20.75
CA ASP A 17 -13.20 30.36 -22.09
C ASP A 17 -12.66 29.05 -22.72
N GLN A 18 -12.19 28.10 -21.91
CA GLN A 18 -11.92 26.75 -22.40
C GLN A 18 -13.23 25.96 -22.49
N ASP A 19 -13.60 25.60 -23.72
CA ASP A 19 -14.69 24.69 -24.02
C ASP A 19 -14.62 23.44 -23.13
N PHE A 20 -15.50 23.37 -22.12
CA PHE A 20 -15.70 22.16 -21.35
C PHE A 20 -16.16 21.06 -22.31
N VAL A 21 -15.26 20.13 -22.62
CA VAL A 21 -15.62 18.90 -23.30
C VAL A 21 -16.66 18.22 -22.42
N SER A 22 -17.90 18.15 -22.89
CA SER A 22 -18.98 17.54 -22.14
C SER A 22 -18.55 16.11 -21.77
N PRO A 23 -18.60 15.74 -20.49
CA PRO A 23 -18.19 14.42 -20.05
C PRO A 23 -18.98 13.36 -20.82
N ASP A 24 -18.26 12.37 -21.34
CA ASP A 24 -18.84 11.24 -22.06
C ASP A 24 -19.53 10.33 -21.04
N LEU A 25 -20.80 10.63 -20.77
CA LEU A 25 -21.64 9.88 -19.85
C LEU A 25 -21.86 8.44 -20.31
N ASP A 26 -21.71 8.16 -21.62
CA ASP A 26 -21.81 6.81 -22.16
C ASP A 26 -20.56 5.98 -21.83
N ALA A 27 -19.37 6.61 -21.83
CA ALA A 27 -18.14 5.97 -21.37
C ALA A 27 -18.20 5.60 -19.88
N ILE A 28 -18.67 6.53 -19.02
CA ILE A 28 -18.79 6.31 -17.56
C ILE A 28 -19.81 5.21 -17.26
N THR A 29 -20.98 5.24 -17.89
CA THR A 29 -22.01 4.21 -17.68
C THR A 29 -21.57 2.84 -18.20
N SER A 30 -20.85 2.77 -19.32
CA SER A 30 -20.33 1.51 -19.85
C SER A 30 -19.23 0.88 -18.98
N ALA A 31 -18.43 1.69 -18.29
CA ALA A 31 -17.44 1.22 -17.32
C ALA A 31 -18.13 0.64 -16.07
N GLY A 32 -19.14 1.34 -15.54
CA GLY A 32 -19.96 0.85 -14.43
C GLY A 32 -20.71 -0.44 -14.75
N ASP A 33 -21.30 -0.55 -15.94
CA ASP A 33 -22.01 -1.76 -16.38
C ASP A 33 -21.07 -2.96 -16.53
N ARG A 34 -19.81 -2.75 -16.92
CA ARG A 34 -18.82 -3.82 -17.08
C ARG A 34 -18.36 -4.37 -15.71
N ALA A 35 -18.20 -3.50 -14.71
CA ALA A 35 -17.87 -3.89 -13.34
C ALA A 35 -19.01 -4.70 -12.69
N VAL A 36 -20.26 -4.22 -12.79
CA VAL A 36 -21.43 -4.93 -12.26
C VAL A 36 -21.63 -6.29 -12.94
N ARG A 37 -21.35 -6.38 -14.25
CA ARG A 37 -21.47 -7.64 -14.99
C ARG A 37 -20.40 -8.66 -14.60
N ARG A 38 -19.17 -8.25 -14.29
CA ARG A 38 -18.12 -9.14 -13.78
C ARG A 38 -18.53 -9.76 -12.43
N ARG A 39 -19.03 -8.95 -11.49
CA ARG A 39 -19.52 -9.43 -10.19
C ARG A 39 -20.67 -10.44 -10.32
N ARG A 40 -21.59 -10.23 -11.27
CA ARG A 40 -22.72 -11.16 -11.50
C ARG A 40 -22.35 -12.49 -12.16
N VAL A 41 -21.20 -12.58 -12.85
CA VAL A 41 -20.76 -13.82 -13.48
C VAL A 41 -20.04 -14.73 -12.48
N LEU A 42 -19.36 -14.16 -11.49
CA LEU A 42 -18.69 -14.93 -10.43
C LEU A 42 -19.67 -15.61 -9.46
N THR A 43 -20.84 -15.02 -9.20
CA THR A 43 -21.89 -15.65 -8.37
C THR A 43 -22.80 -16.63 -9.13
N GLY A 44 -22.64 -16.77 -10.46
CA GLY A 44 -23.62 -17.41 -11.34
C GLY A 44 -23.29 -18.81 -11.87
N ALA A 45 -22.13 -19.38 -11.53
CA ALA A 45 -21.62 -20.61 -12.17
C ALA A 45 -21.46 -21.82 -11.23
N VAL A 46 -22.31 -21.95 -10.20
CA VAL A 46 -22.46 -23.21 -9.46
C VAL A 46 -23.92 -23.66 -9.49
N GLY A 47 -24.18 -24.78 -10.19
CA GLY A 47 -25.28 -25.68 -9.86
C GLY A 47 -26.49 -25.69 -10.79
N LEU A 48 -26.39 -26.43 -11.88
CA LEU A 48 -27.56 -26.96 -12.59
C LEU A 48 -28.13 -28.17 -11.82
N ALA A 49 -29.41 -28.05 -11.47
CA ALA A 49 -30.42 -29.10 -11.24
C ALA A 49 -30.53 -29.79 -9.85
N VAL A 50 -31.53 -29.38 -9.05
CA VAL A 50 -32.58 -30.27 -8.48
C VAL A 50 -33.91 -29.52 -8.29
N VAL A 51 -34.91 -29.95 -9.07
CA VAL A 51 -36.37 -30.04 -8.88
C VAL A 51 -37.11 -29.16 -7.84
N ALA A 52 -38.15 -28.50 -8.37
CA ALA A 52 -39.21 -27.70 -7.74
C ALA A 52 -40.02 -28.37 -6.60
N VAL A 53 -40.39 -27.56 -5.60
CA VAL A 53 -41.68 -27.63 -4.89
C VAL A 53 -42.23 -26.21 -4.66
N ILE A 54 -43.46 -26.00 -5.15
CA ILE A 54 -44.28 -24.79 -5.00
C ILE A 54 -44.86 -24.74 -3.58
N ALA A 55 -44.78 -23.59 -2.91
CA ALA A 55 -45.76 -23.19 -1.90
C ALA A 55 -45.88 -21.66 -1.76
N THR A 56 -46.94 -21.16 -2.37
CA THR A 56 -47.70 -19.92 -2.13
C THR A 56 -47.58 -19.26 -0.75
N GLY A 57 -47.38 -17.94 -0.75
CA GLY A 57 -47.65 -17.04 0.38
C GLY A 57 -47.70 -15.57 -0.05
N THR A 58 -48.86 -15.11 -0.54
CA THR A 58 -49.23 -13.68 -0.61
C THR A 58 -49.66 -13.17 0.77
N VAL A 59 -49.74 -11.82 0.93
CA VAL A 59 -50.30 -10.98 2.05
C VAL A 59 -49.18 -10.27 2.85
N LEU A 60 -49.06 -8.95 3.05
CA LEU A 60 -49.96 -7.79 2.93
C LEU A 60 -49.17 -6.44 2.90
N LEU A 61 -49.81 -5.42 2.34
CA LEU A 61 -49.49 -3.99 2.43
C LEU A 61 -49.76 -3.41 3.83
N ALA A 62 -48.81 -2.62 4.36
CA ALA A 62 -48.97 -1.47 5.27
C ALA A 62 -47.59 -0.79 5.34
N GLY A 63 -47.36 0.49 5.02
CA GLY A 63 -48.17 1.66 5.31
C GLY A 63 -47.60 2.38 6.54
N SER A 64 -46.43 3.01 6.42
CA SER A 64 -46.00 4.08 7.33
C SER A 64 -44.95 4.96 6.65
N ASP A 65 -45.31 6.22 6.43
CA ASP A 65 -44.36 7.34 6.30
C ASP A 65 -43.39 7.28 7.48
N ARG A 66 -42.14 6.93 7.20
CA ARG A 66 -41.02 7.03 8.13
C ARG A 66 -39.81 7.42 7.32
N ASP A 67 -39.21 8.53 7.73
CA ASP A 67 -37.94 9.08 7.26
C ASP A 67 -37.05 8.02 6.58
N ASP A 68 -36.86 8.17 5.27
CA ASP A 68 -35.84 7.48 4.49
C ASP A 68 -34.45 8.00 4.93
N LYS A 69 -34.07 7.70 6.17
CA LYS A 69 -32.66 7.44 6.47
C LYS A 69 -32.42 6.05 5.91
N ALA A 70 -31.58 5.97 4.88
CA ALA A 70 -31.09 4.70 4.39
C ALA A 70 -30.60 3.90 5.60
N ASP A 71 -31.36 2.87 5.96
CA ASP A 71 -30.99 1.90 6.98
C ASP A 71 -29.85 1.11 6.32
N PHE A 72 -28.61 1.53 6.57
CA PHE A 72 -27.42 0.78 6.20
C PHE A 72 -27.34 -0.46 7.10
N SER A 73 -28.32 -1.35 6.99
CA SER A 73 -28.29 -2.69 7.58
C SER A 73 -27.57 -3.65 6.61
N ASP A 74 -26.58 -3.17 5.87
CA ASP A 74 -25.69 -4.06 5.13
C ASP A 74 -24.69 -4.59 6.13
N THR A 75 -25.02 -5.74 6.74
CA THR A 75 -24.22 -6.40 7.77
C THR A 75 -22.88 -6.93 7.24
N THR A 76 -22.66 -6.83 5.93
CA THR A 76 -21.49 -7.33 5.23
C THR A 76 -20.26 -6.52 5.61
N PHE A 77 -19.14 -7.19 5.84
CA PHE A 77 -17.85 -6.53 6.03
C PHE A 77 -17.36 -5.90 4.74
N ARG A 78 -16.65 -4.79 4.88
CA ARG A 78 -16.25 -3.92 3.78
C ARG A 78 -14.80 -3.51 4.00
N THR A 79 -13.96 -3.86 3.05
CA THR A 79 -12.54 -3.50 2.98
C THR A 79 -12.31 -2.20 2.20
N ASP A 80 -13.33 -1.71 1.49
CA ASP A 80 -13.36 -0.45 0.73
C ASP A 80 -13.72 0.79 1.60
N ALA A 81 -13.35 0.74 2.88
CA ALA A 81 -13.55 1.81 3.85
C ALA A 81 -12.24 2.08 4.61
N PRO A 82 -12.10 3.25 5.27
CA PRO A 82 -10.98 3.51 6.17
C PRO A 82 -10.86 2.44 7.26
N LEU A 83 -9.66 1.92 7.48
CA LEU A 83 -9.37 0.87 8.45
C LEU A 83 -8.05 1.18 9.17
N TRP A 84 -7.99 0.98 10.47
CA TRP A 84 -6.77 1.04 11.28
C TRP A 84 -6.92 0.16 12.51
N THR A 85 -5.81 -0.20 13.15
CA THR A 85 -5.86 -0.89 14.45
C THR A 85 -5.23 -0.07 15.55
N GLU A 86 -5.70 -0.28 16.76
CA GLU A 86 -5.08 0.16 18.02
C GLU A 86 -4.94 -1.09 18.91
N GLY A 87 -3.72 -1.64 19.01
CA GLY A 87 -3.47 -2.96 19.59
C GLY A 87 -4.23 -4.06 18.84
N SER A 88 -5.11 -4.78 19.54
CA SER A 88 -5.95 -5.84 18.97
C SER A 88 -7.28 -5.36 18.38
N VAL A 89 -7.59 -4.06 18.48
CA VAL A 89 -8.88 -3.53 18.05
C VAL A 89 -8.76 -2.97 16.64
N LEU A 90 -9.50 -3.55 15.69
CA LEU A 90 -9.69 -2.98 14.36
C LEU A 90 -10.84 -1.98 14.38
N HIS A 91 -10.56 -0.78 13.86
CA HIS A 91 -11.51 0.31 13.73
C HIS A 91 -11.95 0.45 12.29
N THR A 92 -13.26 0.62 12.10
CA THR A 92 -13.88 1.03 10.84
C THR A 92 -14.78 2.25 11.10
N PRO A 93 -15.31 2.94 10.08
CA PRO A 93 -16.16 4.11 10.30
C PRO A 93 -17.42 3.80 11.11
N ASP A 94 -17.90 2.56 11.04
CA ASP A 94 -19.21 2.16 11.56
C ASP A 94 -19.12 1.27 12.81
N ARG A 95 -17.96 0.66 13.08
CA ARG A 95 -17.80 -0.36 14.13
C ARG A 95 -16.34 -0.60 14.51
N THR A 96 -16.17 -1.29 15.62
CA THR A 96 -14.88 -1.87 16.02
C THR A 96 -14.97 -3.37 16.14
N TYR A 97 -13.83 -4.04 15.99
CA TYR A 97 -13.68 -5.48 16.06
C TYR A 97 -12.49 -5.84 16.93
N ASP A 98 -12.65 -6.83 17.79
CA ASP A 98 -11.53 -7.41 18.53
C ASP A 98 -10.94 -8.57 17.71
N LEU A 99 -9.70 -8.40 17.27
CA LEU A 99 -8.94 -9.39 16.52
C LEU A 99 -8.32 -10.46 17.43
N GLY A 100 -8.29 -10.21 18.75
CA GLY A 100 -7.82 -11.17 19.76
C GLY A 100 -6.29 -11.25 19.93
N VAL A 101 -5.52 -10.58 19.08
CA VAL A 101 -4.06 -10.41 19.18
C VAL A 101 -3.67 -9.00 18.76
N ASP A 102 -2.61 -8.44 19.32
CA ASP A 102 -2.14 -7.11 18.94
C ASP A 102 -1.54 -7.15 17.53
N VAL A 103 -1.89 -6.17 16.68
CA VAL A 103 -1.47 -6.18 15.27
C VAL A 103 -0.14 -5.45 15.09
N ILE A 104 0.80 -6.10 14.41
CA ILE A 104 2.10 -5.54 13.99
C ILE A 104 2.00 -4.89 12.61
N SER A 105 1.41 -5.60 11.64
CA SER A 105 1.29 -5.19 10.25
C SER A 105 -0.06 -5.68 9.72
N MET A 106 -0.70 -4.91 8.84
CA MET A 106 -1.91 -5.35 8.16
C MET A 106 -1.89 -4.92 6.70
N THR A 107 -2.65 -5.63 5.89
CA THR A 107 -2.95 -5.25 4.52
C THR A 107 -4.39 -5.62 4.20
N ARG A 108 -4.96 -4.94 3.21
CA ARG A 108 -6.30 -5.25 2.73
C ARG A 108 -6.23 -6.04 1.42
N THR A 109 -7.33 -6.71 1.14
CA THR A 109 -7.63 -7.34 -0.15
C THR A 109 -9.04 -6.93 -0.57
N GLU A 110 -9.51 -7.33 -1.76
CA GLU A 110 -10.88 -7.05 -2.22
C GLU A 110 -11.93 -7.52 -1.20
N ASP A 111 -11.71 -8.66 -0.55
CA ASP A 111 -12.72 -9.33 0.27
C ASP A 111 -12.44 -9.26 1.78
N ASP A 112 -11.18 -9.42 2.21
CA ASP A 112 -10.82 -9.56 3.62
C ASP A 112 -9.63 -8.66 4.04
N ILE A 113 -9.35 -8.61 5.34
CA ILE A 113 -8.10 -8.06 5.89
C ILE A 113 -7.18 -9.21 6.25
N ALA A 114 -5.91 -9.10 5.89
CA ALA A 114 -4.87 -9.96 6.43
C ALA A 114 -3.95 -9.16 7.37
N TYR A 115 -3.46 -9.81 8.43
CA TYR A 115 -2.60 -9.14 9.41
C TYR A 115 -1.61 -10.08 10.08
N ILE A 116 -0.53 -9.51 10.62
CA ILE A 116 0.47 -10.19 11.45
C ILE A 116 0.23 -9.79 12.90
N GLY A 117 0.01 -10.77 13.76
CA GLY A 117 -0.12 -10.56 15.21
C GLY A 117 1.23 -10.43 15.92
N ASP A 118 1.22 -9.98 17.17
CA ASP A 118 2.39 -9.91 18.06
C ASP A 118 3.00 -11.28 18.39
N ASP A 119 2.25 -12.36 18.13
CA ASP A 119 2.70 -13.75 18.17
C ASP A 119 3.31 -14.24 16.85
N TYR A 120 3.55 -13.33 15.89
CA TYR A 120 4.00 -13.58 14.51
C TYR A 120 3.06 -14.50 13.71
N GLY A 121 1.85 -14.80 14.21
CA GLY A 121 0.85 -15.48 13.41
C GLY A 121 0.38 -14.59 12.27
N VAL A 122 0.20 -15.18 11.09
CA VAL A 122 -0.47 -14.51 9.96
C VAL A 122 -1.94 -14.90 10.01
N TYR A 123 -2.83 -13.93 10.00
CA TYR A 123 -4.26 -14.10 10.15
C TYR A 123 -5.03 -13.46 9.01
N VAL A 124 -6.23 -13.98 8.73
CA VAL A 124 -7.23 -13.36 7.85
C VAL A 124 -8.49 -13.10 8.65
N PHE A 125 -9.08 -11.91 8.50
CA PHE A 125 -10.34 -11.51 9.12
C PHE A 125 -11.40 -11.21 8.06
N ASP A 126 -12.48 -11.98 8.12
CA ASP A 126 -13.62 -11.95 7.17
C ASP A 126 -14.76 -11.01 7.61
N GLY A 127 -14.52 -10.19 8.64
CA GLY A 127 -15.55 -9.36 9.26
C GLY A 127 -16.32 -10.00 10.42
N THR A 128 -16.13 -11.30 10.65
CA THR A 128 -16.80 -12.07 11.70
C THR A 128 -15.80 -12.76 12.62
N SER A 129 -14.75 -13.35 12.06
CA SER A 129 -13.74 -14.09 12.82
C SER A 129 -12.37 -14.03 12.17
N SER A 130 -11.32 -14.22 12.98
CA SER A 130 -9.97 -14.37 12.48
C SER A 130 -9.55 -15.84 12.36
N GLU A 131 -8.98 -16.21 11.23
CA GLU A 131 -8.35 -17.52 10.99
C GLU A 131 -6.83 -17.33 10.88
N ARG A 132 -6.05 -18.13 11.61
CA ARG A 132 -4.59 -18.18 11.42
C ARG A 132 -4.27 -18.97 10.16
N ILE A 133 -3.58 -18.34 9.22
CA ILE A 133 -3.23 -18.88 7.91
C ILE A 133 -1.75 -19.20 7.70
N GLY A 134 -0.87 -18.74 8.60
CA GLY A 134 0.59 -18.91 8.52
C GLY A 134 1.33 -18.40 9.76
N THR A 135 2.66 -18.31 9.67
CA THR A 135 3.53 -17.70 10.69
C THR A 135 4.65 -16.92 10.01
N ALA A 136 4.69 -15.60 10.21
CA ALA A 136 5.73 -14.74 9.65
C ALA A 136 7.08 -14.98 10.31
N ALA A 137 8.16 -14.78 9.55
CA ALA A 137 9.51 -14.79 10.07
C ALA A 137 9.71 -13.61 11.04
N ASP A 138 10.36 -13.89 12.18
CA ASP A 138 10.86 -12.88 13.10
C ASP A 138 12.25 -12.46 12.64
N LEU A 139 12.33 -11.35 11.93
CA LEU A 139 13.55 -10.87 11.30
C LEU A 139 14.25 -9.81 12.18
N ASP A 140 14.21 -9.95 13.50
CA ASP A 140 14.88 -9.07 14.48
C ASP A 140 14.61 -7.57 14.25
N GLY A 141 13.35 -7.23 13.95
CA GLY A 141 12.91 -5.85 13.71
C GLY A 141 13.13 -5.35 12.27
N ALA A 142 13.77 -6.13 11.41
CA ALA A 142 13.86 -5.84 9.98
C ALA A 142 12.61 -6.35 9.25
N LEU A 143 11.61 -5.47 9.09
CA LEU A 143 10.57 -5.62 8.06
C LEU A 143 9.77 -6.94 8.09
N THR A 144 9.27 -7.35 9.27
CA THR A 144 8.15 -8.32 9.32
C THR A 144 6.91 -7.65 8.71
N MET A 145 6.81 -7.74 7.39
CA MET A 145 5.78 -7.08 6.58
C MET A 145 4.85 -8.09 5.94
N LEU A 146 3.60 -7.67 5.81
CA LEU A 146 2.58 -8.34 5.04
C LEU A 146 2.32 -7.53 3.77
N ILE A 147 2.39 -8.18 2.61
CA ILE A 147 2.11 -7.54 1.32
C ILE A 147 0.79 -8.07 0.79
N GLY A 148 -0.14 -7.18 0.46
CA GLY A 148 -1.45 -7.53 -0.09
C GLY A 148 -1.64 -6.95 -1.48
N ASP A 149 -2.49 -7.61 -2.25
CA ASP A 149 -3.06 -7.11 -3.50
C ASP A 149 -4.42 -6.47 -3.14
N SER A 150 -4.47 -5.14 -3.14
CA SER A 150 -5.57 -4.37 -2.54
C SER A 150 -6.90 -4.49 -3.30
N ASP A 151 -6.84 -4.77 -4.61
CA ASP A 151 -7.99 -5.02 -5.47
C ASP A 151 -8.10 -6.49 -5.93
N GLY A 152 -7.17 -7.33 -5.50
CA GLY A 152 -7.19 -8.78 -5.64
C GLY A 152 -7.47 -9.54 -4.34
N THR A 153 -7.06 -10.80 -4.31
CA THR A 153 -7.35 -11.74 -3.19
C THR A 153 -6.09 -12.36 -2.61
N ARG A 154 -4.91 -11.84 -2.97
CA ARG A 154 -3.63 -12.42 -2.57
C ARG A 154 -3.00 -11.62 -1.46
N VAL A 155 -2.38 -12.36 -0.56
CA VAL A 155 -1.50 -11.85 0.49
C VAL A 155 -0.23 -12.68 0.50
N GLY A 156 0.90 -12.04 0.75
CA GLY A 156 2.18 -12.72 0.89
C GLY A 156 2.98 -12.24 2.09
N TRP A 157 3.82 -13.13 2.58
CA TRP A 157 4.74 -12.93 3.69
C TRP A 157 5.95 -13.84 3.55
N ILE A 158 6.91 -13.70 4.45
CA ILE A 158 8.08 -14.57 4.55
C ILE A 158 7.90 -15.46 5.79
N GLU A 159 8.10 -16.76 5.67
CA GLU A 159 8.15 -17.71 6.79
C GLU A 159 9.60 -18.16 7.03
N ASP A 160 9.95 -18.46 8.29
CA ASP A 160 11.21 -19.11 8.63
C ASP A 160 10.96 -20.57 9.06
N HIS A 161 11.54 -21.51 8.30
CA HIS A 161 11.53 -22.93 8.58
C HIS A 161 12.93 -23.44 8.91
N GLU A 162 13.30 -23.39 10.20
CA GLU A 162 14.60 -23.88 10.71
C GLU A 162 15.81 -23.13 10.13
N GLY A 163 15.70 -21.81 9.93
CA GLY A 163 16.72 -20.93 9.35
C GLY A 163 16.62 -20.82 7.82
N GLN A 164 15.59 -21.40 7.21
CA GLN A 164 15.29 -21.29 5.78
C GLN A 164 14.11 -20.36 5.57
N LEU A 165 14.34 -19.26 4.85
CA LEU A 165 13.29 -18.32 4.47
C LEU A 165 12.49 -18.85 3.28
N ASP A 166 11.17 -18.92 3.45
CA ASP A 166 10.21 -19.27 2.41
C ASP A 166 9.35 -18.05 2.06
N PHE A 167 9.25 -17.74 0.77
CA PHE A 167 8.28 -16.75 0.30
C PHE A 167 6.92 -17.44 0.13
N VAL A 168 5.93 -17.00 0.91
CA VAL A 168 4.59 -17.56 0.89
C VAL A 168 3.61 -16.55 0.33
N VAL A 169 2.80 -16.99 -0.63
CA VAL A 169 1.71 -16.20 -1.22
C VAL A 169 0.45 -17.06 -1.19
N ARG A 170 -0.60 -16.55 -0.54
CA ARG A 170 -1.89 -17.23 -0.40
C ARG A 170 -2.99 -16.42 -1.06
N ASP A 171 -3.76 -17.09 -1.89
CA ASP A 171 -5.05 -16.61 -2.40
C ASP A 171 -6.10 -16.91 -1.33
N ILE A 172 -6.59 -15.89 -0.62
CA ILE A 172 -7.45 -16.08 0.55
C ILE A 172 -8.84 -16.58 0.16
N SER A 173 -9.31 -16.20 -1.04
CA SER A 173 -10.62 -16.59 -1.56
C SER A 173 -10.72 -18.09 -1.86
N THR A 174 -9.61 -18.70 -2.27
CA THR A 174 -9.54 -20.12 -2.66
C THR A 174 -8.77 -20.99 -1.67
N GLY A 175 -7.96 -20.39 -0.81
CA GLY A 175 -6.98 -21.07 0.03
C GLY A 175 -5.78 -21.63 -0.75
N ALA A 176 -5.64 -21.33 -2.05
CA ALA A 176 -4.50 -21.78 -2.83
C ALA A 176 -3.22 -21.09 -2.33
N MET A 177 -2.15 -21.86 -2.18
CA MET A 177 -0.88 -21.40 -1.64
C MET A 177 0.25 -21.67 -2.63
N PHE A 178 1.07 -20.65 -2.85
CA PHE A 178 2.36 -20.74 -3.52
C PHE A 178 3.45 -20.55 -2.46
N VAL A 179 4.39 -21.49 -2.43
CA VAL A 179 5.55 -21.45 -1.52
C VAL A 179 6.78 -21.61 -2.39
N ASP A 180 7.73 -20.70 -2.25
CA ASP A 180 9.02 -20.81 -2.91
C ASP A 180 10.16 -20.65 -1.91
N SER A 181 10.81 -21.79 -1.68
CA SER A 181 11.95 -21.94 -0.80
C SER A 181 13.22 -21.50 -1.52
N VAL A 182 13.60 -20.24 -1.33
CA VAL A 182 14.89 -19.77 -1.81
C VAL A 182 15.96 -20.37 -0.92
N HIS A 183 16.64 -21.40 -1.44
CA HIS A 183 17.81 -21.95 -0.76
C HIS A 183 18.92 -20.90 -0.84
N VAL A 184 19.25 -20.33 0.32
CA VAL A 184 20.53 -19.68 0.54
C VAL A 184 21.63 -20.68 0.17
N ASP A 185 22.59 -20.24 -0.64
CA ASP A 185 23.62 -21.10 -1.21
C ASP A 185 24.37 -21.85 -0.07
N PRO A 186 24.47 -23.20 -0.11
CA PRO A 186 25.21 -23.97 0.89
C PRO A 186 26.71 -23.65 0.94
N ASP A 187 27.24 -22.89 -0.02
CA ASP A 187 28.65 -22.50 -0.10
C ASP A 187 29.09 -21.48 0.98
N GLY A 188 28.18 -21.03 1.84
CA GLY A 188 28.51 -20.36 3.10
C GLY A 188 29.02 -18.92 2.96
N GLU A 189 28.81 -18.30 1.79
CA GLU A 189 28.72 -16.84 1.75
C GLU A 189 27.43 -16.46 2.49
N GLU A 190 27.54 -15.56 3.47
CA GLU A 190 26.37 -15.04 4.16
C GLU A 190 25.38 -14.58 3.09
N PRO A 191 24.13 -15.05 3.12
CA PRO A 191 23.12 -14.57 2.18
C PRO A 191 23.11 -13.04 2.20
N LEU A 192 22.53 -12.42 1.16
CA LEU A 192 21.83 -11.18 1.49
C LEU A 192 20.88 -11.57 2.63
N ASP A 193 21.14 -11.11 3.85
CA ASP A 193 20.37 -11.45 5.07
C ASP A 193 18.87 -11.15 4.94
N THR A 194 18.44 -10.64 3.80
CA THR A 194 17.10 -10.16 3.51
C THR A 194 16.59 -10.77 2.21
N GLY A 195 15.79 -11.83 2.35
CA GLY A 195 14.68 -12.03 1.43
C GLY A 195 13.67 -10.92 1.65
N LEU A 196 13.22 -10.25 0.59
CA LEU A 196 12.21 -9.18 0.70
C LEU A 196 11.04 -9.48 -0.22
N LEU A 197 9.83 -9.47 0.31
CA LEU A 197 8.62 -9.44 -0.51
C LEU A 197 8.25 -7.98 -0.74
N LEU A 198 8.17 -7.57 -2.01
CA LEU A 198 8.11 -6.17 -2.39
C LEU A 198 6.69 -5.72 -2.75
N ALA A 199 6.03 -6.44 -3.67
CA ALA A 199 4.70 -6.10 -4.17
C ALA A 199 3.98 -7.34 -4.74
N ILE A 200 2.65 -7.28 -4.84
CA ILE A 200 1.80 -8.28 -5.50
C ILE A 200 0.82 -7.55 -6.42
N ASP A 201 0.79 -7.93 -7.69
CA ASP A 201 -0.15 -7.43 -8.72
C ASP A 201 -0.82 -8.63 -9.40
N GLY A 202 -2.05 -8.95 -9.00
CA GLY A 202 -2.77 -10.11 -9.48
C GLY A 202 -2.03 -11.42 -9.18
N SER A 203 -1.54 -12.12 -10.21
CA SER A 203 -0.72 -13.34 -10.05
C SER A 203 0.78 -13.07 -10.02
N THR A 204 1.20 -11.82 -10.17
CA THR A 204 2.60 -11.42 -10.29
C THR A 204 3.13 -11.00 -8.93
N VAL A 205 4.25 -11.57 -8.51
CA VAL A 205 4.89 -11.28 -7.23
C VAL A 205 6.29 -10.76 -7.47
N TYR A 206 6.59 -9.63 -6.84
CA TYR A 206 7.88 -8.96 -6.87
C TYR A 206 8.59 -9.20 -5.55
N ARG A 207 9.85 -9.64 -5.61
CA ARG A 207 10.64 -9.92 -4.41
C ARG A 207 12.13 -9.80 -4.69
N VAL A 208 12.94 -9.65 -3.65
CA VAL A 208 14.41 -9.74 -3.71
C VAL A 208 14.84 -11.09 -3.17
N ASP A 209 15.64 -11.81 -3.95
CA ASP A 209 16.32 -13.03 -3.53
C ASP A 209 17.80 -13.04 -3.96
N ALA A 210 18.52 -14.14 -3.77
CA ALA A 210 19.95 -14.25 -4.09
C ALA A 210 20.29 -13.96 -5.58
N ARG A 211 19.28 -13.94 -6.47
CA ARG A 211 19.42 -13.60 -7.89
C ARG A 211 19.23 -12.09 -8.17
N GLY A 212 18.91 -11.29 -7.16
CA GLY A 212 18.43 -9.91 -7.28
C GLY A 212 16.90 -9.84 -7.21
N THR A 213 16.32 -8.79 -7.79
CA THR A 213 14.87 -8.67 -7.86
C THR A 213 14.31 -9.70 -8.85
N THR A 214 13.35 -10.50 -8.40
CA THR A 214 12.66 -11.49 -9.21
C THR A 214 11.17 -11.18 -9.31
N VAL A 215 10.61 -11.52 -10.47
CA VAL A 215 9.19 -11.43 -10.78
C VAL A 215 8.71 -12.84 -11.06
N VAL A 216 7.76 -13.30 -10.26
CA VAL A 216 7.23 -14.66 -10.31
C VAL A 216 5.74 -14.59 -10.59
N ASP A 217 5.27 -15.31 -11.61
CA ASP A 217 3.85 -15.59 -11.75
C ASP A 217 3.51 -16.82 -10.90
N VAL A 218 2.75 -16.63 -9.83
CA VAL A 218 2.48 -17.70 -8.84
C VAL A 218 1.55 -18.80 -9.35
N VAL A 219 0.88 -18.57 -10.48
CA VAL A 219 -0.02 -19.56 -11.09
C VAL A 219 0.76 -20.53 -11.98
N THR A 220 1.73 -20.02 -12.73
CA THR A 220 2.52 -20.77 -13.71
C THR A 220 3.88 -21.20 -13.17
N GLY A 221 4.39 -20.51 -12.14
CA GLY A 221 5.76 -20.63 -11.63
C GLY A 221 6.81 -19.99 -12.56
N GLU A 222 6.40 -19.28 -13.61
CA GLU A 222 7.35 -18.59 -14.48
C GLU A 222 8.07 -17.49 -13.69
N THR A 223 9.40 -17.48 -13.77
CA THR A 223 10.24 -16.53 -13.05
C THR A 223 11.15 -15.79 -14.02
N LYS A 224 11.26 -14.47 -13.86
CA LYS A 224 12.27 -13.63 -14.51
C LYS A 224 12.96 -12.72 -13.49
N THR A 225 14.17 -12.26 -13.79
CA THR A 225 14.91 -11.32 -12.96
C THR A 225 14.78 -9.90 -13.50
N LEU A 226 14.61 -8.91 -12.63
CA LEU A 226 14.72 -7.48 -12.89
C LEU A 226 16.07 -6.99 -12.35
N GLY A 227 16.90 -6.43 -13.23
CA GLY A 227 18.24 -5.95 -12.85
C GLY A 227 19.26 -7.07 -12.65
N ASP A 228 20.38 -6.73 -12.04
CA ASP A 228 21.46 -7.65 -11.65
C ASP A 228 21.43 -7.86 -10.13
N LYS A 229 21.96 -8.99 -9.64
CA LYS A 229 22.00 -9.27 -8.19
C LYS A 229 22.73 -8.21 -7.36
N ASN A 230 23.69 -7.50 -7.96
CA ASN A 230 24.45 -6.45 -7.28
C ASN A 230 23.77 -5.06 -7.38
N GLU A 231 22.75 -4.94 -8.22
CA GLU A 231 21.97 -3.71 -8.45
C GLU A 231 20.49 -4.10 -8.55
N PRO A 232 19.88 -4.60 -7.45
CA PRO A 232 18.49 -5.04 -7.46
C PRO A 232 17.55 -3.85 -7.72
N VAL A 233 16.53 -4.07 -8.54
CA VAL A 233 15.46 -3.08 -8.77
C VAL A 233 14.45 -3.18 -7.63
N LEU A 234 14.42 -2.21 -6.73
CA LEU A 234 13.44 -2.21 -5.65
C LEU A 234 12.09 -1.72 -6.17
N VAL A 235 11.16 -2.64 -6.35
CA VAL A 235 9.75 -2.35 -6.63
C VAL A 235 9.09 -1.98 -5.31
N ILE A 236 8.44 -0.82 -5.24
CA ILE A 236 7.75 -0.34 -4.03
C ILE A 236 6.29 -0.75 -4.08
N ASP A 237 5.70 -0.64 -5.27
CA ASP A 237 4.30 -0.95 -5.52
C ASP A 237 4.09 -1.37 -6.99
N ALA A 238 3.02 -2.12 -7.25
CA ALA A 238 2.68 -2.62 -8.58
C ALA A 238 1.15 -2.75 -8.76
N GLU A 239 0.62 -2.16 -9.83
CA GLU A 239 -0.81 -2.16 -10.16
C GLU A 239 -1.01 -2.22 -11.68
N GLU A 240 -1.86 -3.14 -12.17
CA GLU A 240 -2.21 -3.31 -13.59
C GLU A 240 -0.96 -3.37 -14.53
N GLY A 241 0.10 -4.05 -14.08
CA GLY A 241 1.39 -4.19 -14.75
C GLY A 241 2.28 -2.95 -14.72
N THR A 242 1.85 -1.87 -14.07
CA THR A 242 2.64 -0.65 -13.82
C THR A 242 3.35 -0.80 -12.48
N THR A 243 4.61 -0.37 -12.38
CA THR A 243 5.39 -0.50 -11.14
C THR A 243 5.99 0.83 -10.72
N VAL A 244 6.06 1.08 -9.41
CA VAL A 244 6.92 2.13 -8.83
C VAL A 244 8.25 1.50 -8.47
N THR A 245 9.35 2.05 -8.99
CA THR A 245 10.70 1.54 -8.72
C THR A 245 11.58 2.60 -8.10
N TRP A 246 12.34 2.23 -7.07
CA TRP A 246 13.35 3.10 -6.47
C TRP A 246 14.48 3.39 -7.46
N VAL A 247 14.98 4.63 -7.44
CA VAL A 247 16.07 5.07 -8.31
C VAL A 247 17.23 5.54 -7.45
N GLU A 248 18.39 4.93 -7.65
CA GLU A 248 19.60 5.24 -6.90
C GLU A 248 20.70 5.81 -7.81
N THR A 249 21.62 6.57 -7.21
CA THR A 249 22.90 6.90 -7.83
C THR A 249 23.81 5.67 -7.88
N PRO A 250 24.84 5.63 -8.75
CA PRO A 250 25.84 4.56 -8.75
C PRO A 250 26.60 4.37 -7.43
N SER A 251 26.48 5.32 -6.50
CA SER A 251 27.05 5.27 -5.16
C SER A 251 26.05 4.84 -4.08
N GLY A 252 24.84 4.41 -4.45
CA GLY A 252 23.79 3.97 -3.52
C GLY A 252 23.05 5.12 -2.80
N GLY A 253 23.05 6.31 -3.37
CA GLY A 253 22.31 7.46 -2.85
C GLY A 253 20.94 7.60 -3.53
N ASP A 254 19.89 7.81 -2.74
CA ASP A 254 18.51 7.89 -3.20
C ASP A 254 18.22 9.11 -4.07
N LEU A 255 17.54 8.90 -5.18
CA LEU A 255 17.14 9.96 -6.11
C LEU A 255 15.61 10.18 -6.14
N GLY A 256 14.83 9.21 -5.67
CA GLY A 256 13.37 9.18 -5.74
C GLY A 256 12.89 7.93 -6.47
N THR A 257 11.79 8.03 -7.20
CA THR A 257 11.14 6.88 -7.83
C THR A 257 10.73 7.14 -9.27
N ASP A 258 10.82 6.10 -10.10
CA ASP A 258 10.24 6.09 -11.43
C ASP A 258 8.94 5.27 -11.42
N VAL A 259 7.93 5.75 -12.16
CA VAL A 259 6.73 4.98 -12.51
C VAL A 259 6.97 4.35 -13.88
N ILE A 260 7.04 3.02 -13.92
CA ILE A 260 7.36 2.23 -15.11
C ILE A 260 6.09 1.54 -15.60
N GLY A 261 5.74 1.74 -16.88
CA GLY A 261 4.57 1.13 -17.48
C GLY A 261 4.75 -0.34 -17.85
N PRO A 262 3.66 -1.03 -18.26
CA PRO A 262 3.69 -2.45 -18.59
C PRO A 262 4.61 -2.83 -19.77
N ASP A 263 4.97 -1.87 -20.62
CA ASP A 263 5.91 -2.03 -21.73
C ASP A 263 7.37 -1.81 -21.33
N GLY A 264 7.63 -1.50 -20.05
CA GLY A 264 8.95 -1.17 -19.50
C GLY A 264 9.38 0.27 -19.73
N GLY A 265 8.52 1.13 -20.31
CA GLY A 265 8.81 2.55 -20.49
C GLY A 265 8.56 3.36 -19.22
N THR A 266 9.43 4.32 -18.91
CA THR A 266 9.17 5.29 -17.84
C THR A 266 8.00 6.20 -18.22
N LEU A 267 6.92 6.14 -17.44
CA LEU A 267 5.73 6.99 -17.58
C LEU A 267 5.92 8.33 -16.86
N LEU A 268 6.45 8.27 -15.63
CA LEU A 268 6.85 9.44 -14.84
C LEU A 268 8.22 9.16 -14.22
N GLY A 269 9.14 10.12 -14.35
CA GLY A 269 10.50 9.98 -13.81
C GLY A 269 10.69 10.73 -12.49
N TYR A 270 11.60 10.24 -11.63
CA TYR A 270 11.90 10.83 -10.32
C TYR A 270 12.23 12.33 -10.36
N ARG A 271 12.82 12.81 -11.46
CA ARG A 271 13.15 14.24 -11.63
C ARG A 271 11.91 15.14 -11.73
N GLU A 272 10.78 14.57 -12.12
CA GLU A 272 9.52 15.27 -12.32
C GLU A 272 8.62 15.16 -11.10
N ILE A 273 8.64 14.01 -10.41
CA ILE A 273 7.69 13.68 -9.35
C ILE A 273 8.33 13.54 -7.96
N GLY A 274 9.65 13.50 -7.86
CA GLY A 274 10.34 13.15 -6.61
C GLY A 274 10.10 11.69 -6.25
N THR A 275 9.55 11.47 -5.06
CA THR A 275 9.32 10.14 -4.48
C THR A 275 7.83 9.87 -4.36
N VAL A 276 7.37 8.80 -5.01
CA VAL A 276 6.01 8.26 -4.90
C VAL A 276 6.06 6.86 -4.30
N GLY A 277 5.01 6.49 -3.58
CA GLY A 277 4.96 5.25 -2.81
C GLY A 277 3.95 4.26 -3.34
N ALA A 278 2.76 4.74 -3.74
CA ALA A 278 1.64 3.88 -4.11
C ALA A 278 0.93 4.31 -5.38
N LEU A 279 0.46 3.31 -6.12
CA LEU A 279 -0.38 3.43 -7.30
C LEU A 279 -1.84 3.21 -6.91
N SER A 280 -2.75 3.95 -7.55
CA SER A 280 -4.17 3.58 -7.50
C SER A 280 -4.38 2.21 -8.15
N PRO A 281 -5.43 1.44 -7.82
CA PRO A 281 -5.68 0.12 -8.39
C PRO A 281 -5.70 0.07 -9.94
N ASP A 282 -6.11 1.16 -10.60
CA ASP A 282 -6.06 1.26 -12.07
C ASP A 282 -4.78 1.89 -12.64
N ALA A 283 -3.76 2.03 -11.79
CA ALA A 283 -2.48 2.69 -12.01
C ALA A 283 -2.59 4.10 -12.62
N ARG A 284 -3.73 4.77 -12.46
CA ARG A 284 -3.94 6.11 -13.01
C ARG A 284 -3.24 7.18 -12.17
N TRP A 285 -3.09 6.94 -10.88
CA TRP A 285 -2.55 7.90 -9.94
C TRP A 285 -1.36 7.32 -9.19
N ALA A 286 -0.38 8.17 -8.88
CA ALA A 286 0.74 7.84 -8.02
C ALA A 286 0.77 8.81 -6.83
N ALA A 287 0.74 8.29 -5.60
CA ALA A 287 0.73 9.07 -4.37
C ALA A 287 2.15 9.37 -3.88
N GLY A 288 2.41 10.63 -3.51
CA GLY A 288 3.69 11.06 -2.95
C GLY A 288 3.90 10.55 -1.53
N ILE A 289 5.17 10.30 -1.18
CA ILE A 289 5.54 9.93 0.20
C ILE A 289 6.10 11.09 1.02
N ASP A 290 6.41 12.22 0.38
CA ASP A 290 7.01 13.38 1.06
C ASP A 290 6.06 14.57 1.17
N ALA A 291 4.86 14.47 0.58
CA ALA A 291 3.90 15.56 0.52
C ALA A 291 2.49 15.06 0.20
N PRO A 292 1.44 15.81 0.57
CA PRO A 292 0.04 15.52 0.24
C PRO A 292 -0.25 15.84 -1.24
N ILE A 293 0.42 15.13 -2.13
CA ILE A 293 0.41 15.34 -3.57
C ILE A 293 0.20 13.99 -4.27
N VAL A 294 -0.57 14.01 -5.35
CA VAL A 294 -0.77 12.86 -6.24
C VAL A 294 -0.49 13.29 -7.68
N TRP A 295 0.07 12.39 -8.49
CA TRP A 295 0.31 12.61 -9.91
C TRP A 295 -0.62 11.74 -10.76
N ASP A 296 -1.24 12.35 -11.77
CA ASP A 296 -1.90 11.61 -12.86
C ASP A 296 -0.80 11.00 -13.74
N VAL A 297 -0.66 9.68 -13.70
CA VAL A 297 0.43 8.92 -14.35
C VAL A 297 0.46 9.13 -15.85
N ARG A 298 -0.68 9.38 -16.49
CA ARG A 298 -0.77 9.53 -17.94
C ARG A 298 -0.40 10.93 -18.42
N SER A 299 -0.78 11.94 -17.66
CA SER A 299 -0.61 13.35 -18.05
C SER A 299 0.54 14.05 -17.34
N GLY A 300 1.10 13.46 -16.29
CA GLY A 300 2.05 14.10 -15.38
C GLY A 300 1.44 15.23 -14.56
N ARG A 301 0.11 15.39 -14.59
CA ARG A 301 -0.57 16.48 -13.88
C ARG A 301 -0.58 16.19 -12.39
N GLN A 302 -0.07 17.15 -11.63
CA GLN A 302 -0.08 17.14 -10.18
C GLN A 302 -1.44 17.57 -9.61
N VAL A 303 -1.89 16.93 -8.54
CA VAL A 303 -3.01 17.32 -7.69
C VAL A 303 -2.54 17.44 -6.25
N GLY A 304 -2.75 18.61 -5.64
CA GLY A 304 -2.56 18.77 -4.20
C GLY A 304 -3.79 18.31 -3.43
N LEU A 305 -3.58 17.70 -2.27
CA LEU A 305 -4.64 17.24 -1.36
C LEU A 305 -4.82 18.27 -0.24
N ASP A 306 -6.06 18.70 -0.01
CA ASP A 306 -6.43 19.69 1.00
C ASP A 306 -6.64 19.02 2.37
N VAL A 307 -5.54 18.59 2.98
CA VAL A 307 -5.53 17.92 4.29
C VAL A 307 -5.77 18.86 5.47
N GLY A 308 -6.07 20.14 5.23
CA GLY A 308 -6.41 21.12 6.27
C GLY A 308 -5.27 21.56 7.19
N THR A 309 -4.09 20.93 7.08
CA THR A 309 -2.90 21.24 7.88
C THR A 309 -1.73 21.65 6.97
N THR A 310 -0.75 22.35 7.54
CA THR A 310 0.55 22.59 6.89
C THR A 310 1.60 21.55 7.29
N SER A 311 1.18 20.49 7.99
CA SER A 311 2.06 19.45 8.53
C SER A 311 2.39 18.40 7.48
N ASP A 312 3.38 17.57 7.78
CA ASP A 312 3.79 16.45 6.93
C ASP A 312 2.62 15.48 6.79
N ALA A 313 2.33 15.12 5.53
CA ALA A 313 1.19 14.29 5.19
C ALA A 313 1.54 13.34 4.04
N VAL A 314 1.17 12.08 4.21
CA VAL A 314 1.60 10.98 3.32
C VAL A 314 0.44 10.08 2.97
N GLY A 315 0.27 9.84 1.67
CA GLY A 315 -0.66 8.85 1.17
C GLY A 315 -0.18 7.45 1.54
N TYR A 316 -1.03 6.64 2.18
CA TYR A 316 -0.64 5.33 2.68
C TYR A 316 -1.48 4.16 2.17
N GLU A 317 -2.69 4.40 1.62
CA GLU A 317 -3.55 3.33 1.12
C GLU A 317 -4.58 3.86 0.13
N TRP A 318 -4.84 3.15 -0.97
CA TRP A 318 -5.94 3.48 -1.88
C TRP A 318 -7.20 2.71 -1.50
N LEU A 319 -8.33 3.39 -1.26
CA LEU A 319 -9.60 2.70 -1.01
C LEU A 319 -10.25 2.21 -2.30
N ASP A 320 -10.09 2.98 -3.36
CA ASP A 320 -10.56 2.76 -4.72
C ASP A 320 -9.69 3.57 -5.70
N ASN A 321 -10.02 3.55 -7.00
CA ASN A 321 -9.25 4.22 -8.04
C ASN A 321 -9.05 5.74 -7.85
N GLU A 322 -9.87 6.41 -7.05
CA GLU A 322 -9.86 7.87 -6.92
C GLU A 322 -9.88 8.35 -5.46
N THR A 323 -9.81 7.43 -4.50
CA THR A 323 -9.85 7.72 -3.07
C THR A 323 -8.56 7.24 -2.39
N LEU A 324 -7.79 8.18 -1.87
CA LEU A 324 -6.54 7.93 -1.15
C LEU A 324 -6.74 8.20 0.34
N MET A 325 -6.21 7.32 1.18
CA MET A 325 -6.04 7.53 2.61
C MET A 325 -4.70 8.21 2.88
N VAL A 326 -4.73 9.20 3.77
CA VAL A 326 -3.58 10.05 4.10
C VAL A 326 -3.38 10.06 5.61
N ILE A 327 -2.14 9.88 6.04
CA ILE A 327 -1.71 10.16 7.41
C ILE A 327 -1.28 11.63 7.46
N THR A 328 -1.67 12.35 8.49
CA THR A 328 -1.20 13.71 8.77
C THR A 328 -0.56 13.74 10.14
N GLU A 329 0.54 14.47 10.29
CA GLU A 329 1.05 14.79 11.63
C GLU A 329 0.11 15.82 12.28
N VAL A 330 -0.37 15.54 13.49
CA VAL A 330 -1.19 16.50 14.25
C VAL A 330 -0.26 17.25 15.19
N GLN A 331 0.10 18.47 14.80
CA GLN A 331 0.91 19.33 15.64
C GLN A 331 0.06 19.85 16.80
N ASP A 332 0.22 19.24 17.97
CA ASP A 332 -0.35 19.77 19.19
C ASP A 332 0.36 21.09 19.55
N ASP A 333 -0.37 22.21 19.43
CA ASP A 333 0.05 23.56 19.86
C ASP A 333 0.45 23.65 21.36
N LEU A 334 0.45 22.53 22.09
CA LEU A 334 0.67 22.45 23.51
C LEU A 334 2.14 22.48 23.93
N GLY A 335 3.10 22.59 23.01
CA GLY A 335 4.48 23.08 23.26
C GLY A 335 5.23 22.40 24.41
N GLY A 336 4.81 21.21 24.82
CA GLY A 336 5.40 20.43 25.90
C GLY A 336 6.27 19.35 25.32
N ALA A 337 7.52 19.26 25.78
CA ALA A 337 8.51 18.26 25.37
C ALA A 337 8.16 16.83 25.88
N GLY A 338 6.91 16.40 25.70
CA GLY A 338 6.37 15.12 26.18
C GLY A 338 4.85 15.06 26.04
N GLY A 339 4.27 15.66 25.01
CA GLY A 339 2.89 15.36 24.60
C GLY A 339 2.85 14.02 23.90
N ASP A 340 1.73 13.30 24.03
CA ASP A 340 1.50 12.08 23.24
C ASP A 340 1.49 12.47 21.76
N ASP A 341 2.26 11.77 20.92
CA ASP A 341 2.26 12.03 19.48
C ASP A 341 0.92 11.59 18.90
N HIS A 342 0.31 12.42 18.07
CA HIS A 342 -0.96 12.09 17.43
C HIS A 342 -0.80 12.11 15.91
N ILE A 343 -1.43 11.14 15.26
CA ILE A 343 -1.62 11.16 13.81
C ILE A 343 -3.08 11.42 13.47
N GLY A 344 -3.31 12.19 12.43
CA GLY A 344 -4.59 12.34 11.79
C GLY A 344 -4.70 11.34 10.66
N LEU A 345 -5.89 10.76 10.48
CA LEU A 345 -6.23 9.96 9.31
C LEU A 345 -7.25 10.75 8.50
N ALA A 346 -6.96 10.97 7.23
CA ALA A 346 -7.85 11.66 6.30
C ALA A 346 -8.16 10.78 5.08
N ARG A 347 -9.36 10.97 4.53
CA ARG A 347 -9.78 10.38 3.25
C ARG A 347 -9.84 11.48 2.20
N CYS A 348 -9.14 11.32 1.09
CA CYS A 348 -9.03 12.32 0.04
C CYS A 348 -9.57 11.82 -1.30
N VAL A 349 -10.41 12.61 -1.97
CA VAL A 349 -10.92 12.35 -3.32
C VAL A 349 -9.99 13.02 -4.34
N VAL A 350 -9.11 12.22 -4.92
CA VAL A 350 -7.92 12.67 -5.67
C VAL A 350 -8.24 13.59 -6.85
N PRO A 351 -9.24 13.33 -7.73
CA PRO A 351 -9.51 14.26 -8.83
C PRO A 351 -9.82 15.69 -8.38
N SER A 352 -10.42 15.83 -7.19
CA SER A 352 -10.82 17.12 -6.61
C SER A 352 -9.78 17.70 -5.64
N GLY A 353 -8.96 16.84 -5.02
CA GLY A 353 -8.08 17.20 -3.91
C GLY A 353 -8.80 17.39 -2.57
N GLU A 354 -10.12 17.24 -2.50
CA GLU A 354 -10.87 17.41 -1.25
C GLU A 354 -10.59 16.26 -0.27
N CYS A 355 -10.26 16.60 0.98
CA CYS A 355 -10.07 15.62 2.05
C CYS A 355 -11.10 15.79 3.17
N THR A 356 -11.36 14.70 3.89
CA THR A 356 -12.20 14.67 5.08
C THR A 356 -11.48 13.91 6.18
N ASP A 357 -11.38 14.53 7.35
CA ASP A 357 -10.83 13.88 8.55
C ASP A 357 -11.68 12.68 8.95
N ILE A 358 -11.02 11.57 9.24
CA ILE A 358 -11.62 10.31 9.65
C ILE A 358 -11.42 10.10 11.15
N ALA A 359 -10.18 10.23 11.62
CA ALA A 359 -9.81 9.97 13.01
C ALA A 359 -8.55 10.75 13.40
N THR A 360 -8.37 10.91 14.71
CA THR A 360 -7.09 11.31 15.32
C THR A 360 -6.72 10.20 16.30
N VAL A 361 -5.54 9.63 16.12
CA VAL A 361 -5.07 8.45 16.85
C VAL A 361 -3.83 8.81 17.65
N ALA A 362 -3.83 8.47 18.94
CA ALA A 362 -2.69 8.67 19.81
C ALA A 362 -1.68 7.53 19.60
N ILE A 363 -0.42 7.88 19.34
CA ILE A 363 0.71 6.97 19.25
C ILE A 363 1.47 7.03 20.57
N SER A 364 1.70 5.88 21.18
CA SER A 364 2.51 5.76 22.38
C SER A 364 3.26 4.42 22.39
N GLU A 365 4.27 4.28 23.25
CA GLU A 365 4.99 3.00 23.40
C GLU A 365 4.05 1.83 23.74
N ASP A 366 2.94 2.12 24.43
CA ASP A 366 1.93 1.14 24.85
C ASP A 366 0.77 1.00 23.84
N ASN A 367 0.67 1.87 22.82
CA ASN A 367 -0.39 1.83 21.81
C ASN A 367 0.19 1.65 20.40
N ARG A 368 0.22 0.40 19.94
CA ARG A 368 0.63 0.09 18.57
C ARG A 368 -0.53 0.38 17.61
N VAL A 369 -0.28 1.29 16.69
CA VAL A 369 -1.17 1.56 15.57
C VAL A 369 -0.62 0.84 14.36
N ALA A 370 -1.43 0.00 13.72
CA ALA A 370 -1.14 -0.47 12.38
C ALA A 370 -2.14 0.13 11.40
N LEU A 371 -1.66 0.38 10.19
CA LEU A 371 -2.44 0.83 9.04
C LEU A 371 -2.25 -0.19 7.92
N PRO A 372 -3.24 -0.39 7.03
CA PRO A 372 -2.99 -1.08 5.78
C PRO A 372 -1.83 -0.39 5.07
N SER A 373 -0.72 -1.09 4.86
CA SER A 373 0.46 -0.51 4.19
C SER A 373 0.70 -1.20 2.85
N PHE A 374 0.98 -0.40 1.83
CA PHE A 374 1.73 -0.87 0.67
C PHE A 374 3.23 -0.96 1.00
N GLY A 375 3.98 -1.71 0.18
CA GLY A 375 5.35 -2.12 0.46
C GLY A 375 6.29 -0.98 0.87
N LEU A 376 7.15 -1.28 1.86
CA LEU A 376 8.28 -0.46 2.32
C LEU A 376 7.98 0.85 3.04
N LEU A 377 6.73 1.27 3.24
CA LEU A 377 6.41 2.42 4.14
C LEU A 377 7.12 2.38 5.51
N PRO A 378 7.26 1.22 6.19
CA PRO A 378 7.98 1.14 7.46
C PRO A 378 9.49 1.47 7.38
N LEU A 379 10.12 1.41 6.19
CA LEU A 379 11.50 1.87 6.00
C LEU A 379 11.59 3.40 6.02
N PHE A 380 10.51 4.09 5.70
CA PHE A 380 10.42 5.54 5.70
C PHE A 380 9.91 5.98 7.08
N THR A 381 10.75 5.82 8.10
CA THR A 381 10.42 6.31 9.45
C THR A 381 10.17 7.81 9.40
N PHE A 382 8.95 8.23 9.76
CA PHE A 382 8.61 9.60 10.10
C PHE A 382 9.42 10.00 11.32
N GLY A 383 10.55 10.67 11.11
CA GLY A 383 11.43 11.07 12.19
C GLY A 383 12.14 12.36 11.82
N GLY A 384 11.86 13.40 12.60
CA GLY A 384 12.57 14.67 12.60
C GLY A 384 14.09 14.51 12.73
N GLU A 385 14.79 15.64 12.69
CA GLU A 385 16.22 15.87 12.44
C GLU A 385 17.27 14.92 13.10
N ASP A 386 16.89 13.99 13.98
CA ASP A 386 17.72 12.96 14.59
C ASP A 386 17.74 11.60 13.83
N SER A 387 16.94 11.40 12.77
CA SER A 387 17.02 10.20 11.90
C SER A 387 18.30 10.10 11.07
N ALA A 388 19.15 11.13 11.10
CA ALA A 388 20.45 11.15 10.45
C ALA A 388 21.48 10.34 11.26
N SER A 389 21.39 9.02 11.28
CA SER A 389 22.54 8.08 11.27
C SER A 389 22.14 6.65 11.65
N MET A 390 21.60 5.89 10.70
CA MET A 390 22.18 4.55 10.51
C MET A 390 23.53 4.75 9.80
N THR A 391 24.51 5.28 10.54
CA THR A 391 25.89 5.28 10.06
C THR A 391 26.34 3.83 10.01
N SER A 392 26.60 3.36 8.80
CA SER A 392 27.50 2.26 8.48
C SER A 392 28.88 2.51 9.13
N GLU A 393 28.99 2.36 10.44
CA GLU A 393 30.23 2.20 11.17
C GLU A 393 30.32 0.75 11.63
N GLU A 394 30.98 -0.09 10.84
CA GLU A 394 31.98 -1.09 11.28
C GLU A 394 32.25 -2.15 10.20
N ALA A 395 33.02 -1.77 9.18
CA ALA A 395 33.83 -2.71 8.39
C ALA A 395 35.09 -2.03 7.84
N SER A 396 35.82 -1.29 8.68
CA SER A 396 37.21 -0.93 8.35
C SER A 396 38.13 -2.09 8.73
N ALA A 397 38.34 -2.99 7.79
CA ALA A 397 39.47 -3.91 7.84
C ALA A 397 40.78 -3.10 7.74
N GLU A 398 41.53 -3.04 8.83
CA GLU A 398 42.91 -2.54 8.84
C GLU A 398 43.77 -3.36 7.86
N ALA A 399 44.11 -2.78 6.72
CA ALA A 399 45.16 -3.31 5.86
C ALA A 399 46.53 -3.09 6.51
N PRO A 400 47.42 -4.09 6.58
CA PRO A 400 48.74 -3.93 7.15
C PRO A 400 49.62 -3.05 6.24
N VAL A 401 50.13 -1.96 6.80
CA VAL A 401 51.10 -1.07 6.15
C VAL A 401 52.46 -1.76 6.08
N GLU A 402 52.87 -2.19 4.87
CA GLU A 402 54.27 -2.57 4.61
C GLU A 402 55.15 -1.32 4.56
N SER A 403 56.02 -1.18 5.57
CA SER A 403 57.06 -0.16 5.62
C SER A 403 58.29 -0.60 4.80
N SER A 404 58.47 -0.03 3.61
CA SER A 404 59.72 -0.15 2.85
C SER A 404 60.73 0.91 3.31
N THR A 405 61.74 0.50 4.06
CA THR A 405 62.91 1.34 4.37
C THR A 405 63.88 1.33 3.19
N GLU A 406 63.98 2.46 2.47
CA GLU A 406 65.08 2.72 1.54
C GLU A 406 66.37 3.08 2.30
N ARG A 407 67.48 2.63 1.73
CA ARG A 407 68.87 2.71 2.23
C ARG A 407 69.60 3.80 1.44
N PRO A 408 70.39 4.71 2.06
CA PRO A 408 71.20 5.66 1.31
C PRO A 408 72.58 5.08 0.96
N GLU A 409 73.12 5.50 -0.19
CA GLU A 409 74.54 5.38 -0.57
C GLU A 409 75.43 6.40 0.14
#